data_AF-A0A1G2ZTE9-F1
#
_entry.id   AF-A0A1G2ZTE9-F1
#
_cell.length_a   1.000
_cell.length_b   1.000
_cell.length_c   1.000
_cell.angle_alpha   90.00
_cell.angle_beta   90.00
_cell.angle_gamma   90.00
#
_symmetry.space_group_name_H-M   'P 1'
#
loop_
_entity.id
_entity.type
_entity.pdbx_description
1 polymer ?
#
loop_
_entity_poly.entity_id
_entity_poly.type
_entity_poly.pdbx_seq_one_letter_code
_entity_poly.pdbx_strand_id
1 'polypeptide(L)'
;MLTIIGYTPYGDKITEVQELLDPHGVDAKRDKWGFVTRLAHLDDLVEDGNSPFKLYKKAEKEQFSLNIKEVDLKNSDSTPPEGIGVWEERIPKGTTAAAPSSSRLGYVGTQSEWALVDPMTKETINKVPVLSEDGKQVLHQGLPVFQVNDHWFELNLKFEWTEAPEPPKQTVTSPYGSRLTPTTPGTSTPTTTPSPSSGSSGRRSAPDLDM
;
A
#
# COMPACT_ATOMS: atom_id res chain seq x y z
N MET A 1 -7.99 -6.15 -6.86
CA MET A 1 -6.89 -5.45 -6.18
C MET A 1 -7.46 -4.87 -4.92
N LEU A 2 -6.78 -5.02 -3.79
CA LEU A 2 -7.17 -4.41 -2.53
C LEU A 2 -6.27 -3.21 -2.26
N THR A 3 -6.86 -2.11 -1.83
CA THR A 3 -6.15 -0.90 -1.40
C THR A 3 -6.49 -0.65 0.05
N ILE A 4 -5.46 -0.57 0.89
CA ILE A 4 -5.57 -0.22 2.31
C ILE A 4 -4.94 1.16 2.46
N ILE A 5 -5.71 2.09 3.00
CA ILE A 5 -5.29 3.46 3.24
C ILE A 5 -5.30 3.67 4.75
N GLY A 6 -4.25 4.29 5.26
CA GLY A 6 -4.15 4.63 6.66
C GLY A 6 -3.20 5.78 6.91
N TYR A 7 -3.14 6.19 8.17
CA TYR A 7 -2.12 7.09 8.66
C TYR A 7 -1.47 6.52 9.91
N THR A 8 -0.31 7.05 10.23
CA THR A 8 0.44 6.68 11.42
C THR A 8 1.12 7.91 12.01
N PRO A 9 0.96 8.14 13.34
CA PRO A 9 1.73 9.14 14.07
C PRO A 9 3.12 8.59 14.48
N TYR A 10 3.41 7.31 14.18
CA TYR A 10 4.64 6.65 14.58
C TYR A 10 5.71 6.79 13.50
N GLY A 11 6.80 7.47 13.85
CA GLY A 11 7.98 7.66 13.01
C GLY A 11 8.13 9.10 12.53
N ASP A 12 9.32 9.67 12.70
CA ASP A 12 9.61 11.04 12.28
C ASP A 12 9.98 11.11 10.78
N LYS A 13 10.30 9.96 10.19
CA LYS A 13 10.76 9.81 8.81
C LYS A 13 10.02 8.69 8.10
N ILE A 14 9.83 8.87 6.80
CA ILE A 14 9.27 7.85 5.89
C ILE A 14 9.97 6.48 6.04
N THR A 15 11.30 6.45 6.22
CA THR A 15 12.04 5.20 6.39
C THR A 15 11.70 4.45 7.66
N GLU A 16 11.40 5.16 8.75
CA GLU A 16 11.01 4.55 10.03
C GLU A 16 9.58 4.00 9.93
N VAL A 17 8.69 4.74 9.27
CA VAL A 17 7.34 4.26 8.94
C VAL A 17 7.39 3.02 8.04
N GLN A 18 8.28 3.02 7.05
CA GLN A 18 8.46 1.86 6.17
C GLN A 18 8.93 0.64 6.95
N GLU A 19 9.91 0.78 7.83
CA GLU A 19 10.39 -0.31 8.68
C GLU A 19 9.31 -0.77 9.69
N LEU A 20 8.42 0.13 10.13
CA LEU A 20 7.28 -0.23 10.97
C LEU A 20 6.25 -1.06 10.20
N LEU A 21 5.95 -0.68 8.96
CA LEU A 21 4.93 -1.32 8.14
C LEU A 21 5.43 -2.63 7.52
N ASP A 22 6.64 -2.65 6.96
CA ASP A 22 7.24 -3.82 6.31
C ASP A 22 8.72 -4.01 6.71
N PRO A 23 8.99 -4.42 7.97
CA PRO A 23 10.34 -4.64 8.46
C PRO A 23 11.09 -5.73 7.70
N HIS A 24 12.40 -5.55 7.55
CA HIS A 24 13.23 -6.48 6.78
C HIS A 24 13.79 -7.63 7.64
N GLY A 25 13.79 -8.86 7.09
CA GLY A 25 14.46 -10.01 7.70
C GLY A 25 13.84 -10.51 9.00
N VAL A 26 12.55 -10.24 9.22
CA VAL A 26 11.83 -10.62 10.44
C VAL A 26 10.86 -11.80 10.24
N ASP A 27 10.89 -12.50 9.11
CA ASP A 27 9.92 -13.57 8.80
C ASP A 27 9.81 -14.61 9.91
N ALA A 28 10.93 -15.03 10.50
CA ALA A 28 10.96 -16.00 11.60
C ALA A 28 10.62 -15.42 12.99
N LYS A 29 10.39 -14.10 13.12
CA LYS A 29 10.25 -13.39 14.40
C LYS A 29 8.89 -12.70 14.47
N ARG A 30 7.86 -13.45 14.87
CA ARG A 30 6.46 -12.99 14.93
C ARG A 30 6.25 -11.72 15.76
N ASP A 31 7.02 -11.54 16.83
CA ASP A 31 6.99 -10.35 17.70
C ASP A 31 7.54 -9.09 17.00
N LYS A 32 8.31 -9.26 15.92
CA LYS A 32 8.88 -8.19 15.11
C LYS A 32 8.14 -7.95 13.81
N TRP A 33 7.05 -8.67 13.54
CA TRP A 33 6.28 -8.47 12.32
C TRP A 33 5.56 -7.12 12.33
N GLY A 34 5.82 -6.36 11.28
CA GLY A 34 5.02 -5.19 10.91
C GLY A 34 3.68 -5.60 10.27
N PHE A 35 2.95 -4.59 9.81
CA PHE A 35 1.63 -4.79 9.21
C PHE A 35 1.69 -5.67 7.95
N VAL A 36 2.57 -5.35 7.01
CA VAL A 36 2.72 -6.08 5.74
C VAL A 36 3.22 -7.49 5.97
N THR A 37 4.18 -7.68 6.89
CA THR A 37 4.68 -9.01 7.22
C THR A 37 3.57 -9.89 7.79
N ARG A 38 2.70 -9.35 8.65
CA ARG A 38 1.50 -10.06 9.14
C ARG A 38 0.57 -10.48 8.00
N LEU A 39 0.38 -9.64 6.99
CA LEU A 39 -0.41 -9.99 5.81
C LEU A 39 0.24 -11.08 4.94
N ALA A 40 1.56 -11.22 4.98
CA ALA A 40 2.27 -12.30 4.30
C ALA A 40 2.14 -13.66 5.01
N HIS A 41 1.89 -13.63 6.32
CA HIS A 41 1.82 -14.79 7.20
C HIS A 41 0.42 -14.97 7.80
N LEU A 42 -0.63 -14.78 7.00
CA LEU A 42 -2.02 -14.88 7.47
C LEU A 42 -2.34 -16.25 8.08
N ASP A 43 -1.83 -17.34 7.50
CA ASP A 43 -2.01 -18.70 8.03
C ASP A 43 -1.52 -18.81 9.49
N ASP A 44 -0.40 -18.19 9.83
CA ASP A 44 0.14 -18.23 11.20
C ASP A 44 -0.69 -17.43 12.22
N LEU A 45 -1.57 -16.55 11.73
CA LEU A 45 -2.41 -15.68 12.55
C LEU A 45 -3.80 -16.27 12.82
N VAL A 46 -4.29 -17.18 11.97
CA VAL A 46 -5.57 -17.85 12.18
C VAL A 46 -5.37 -19.08 13.05
N GLU A 47 -6.26 -19.32 14.02
CA GLU A 47 -6.11 -20.40 15.02
C GLU A 47 -6.06 -21.81 14.41
N ASP A 48 -6.74 -22.02 13.28
CA ASP A 48 -6.78 -23.29 12.56
C ASP A 48 -5.70 -23.43 11.49
N GLY A 49 -4.90 -22.38 11.25
CA GLY A 49 -3.86 -22.37 10.23
C GLY A 49 -4.36 -22.45 8.80
N ASN A 50 -5.66 -22.22 8.56
CA ASN A 50 -6.29 -22.39 7.25
C ASN A 50 -6.85 -21.07 6.73
N SER A 51 -5.99 -20.06 6.53
CA SER A 51 -6.42 -18.83 5.88
C SER A 51 -6.73 -19.15 4.41
N PRO A 52 -7.94 -18.84 3.93
CA PRO A 52 -8.27 -19.02 2.50
C PRO A 52 -7.53 -18.01 1.62
N PHE A 53 -6.80 -17.06 2.22
CA PHE A 53 -6.12 -15.98 1.53
C PHE A 53 -4.61 -16.02 1.77
N LYS A 54 -3.86 -15.88 0.68
CA LYS A 54 -2.40 -15.75 0.69
C LYS A 54 -1.96 -14.52 -0.08
N LEU A 55 -1.00 -13.76 0.45
CA LEU A 55 -0.48 -12.57 -0.23
C LEU A 55 0.16 -12.96 -1.57
N TYR A 56 -0.37 -12.42 -2.66
CA TYR A 56 0.06 -12.76 -4.01
C TYR A 56 1.30 -11.96 -4.40
N LYS A 57 2.41 -12.68 -4.59
CA LYS A 57 3.65 -12.17 -5.20
C LYS A 57 4.13 -10.81 -4.66
N LYS A 58 4.35 -10.72 -3.34
CA LYS A 58 4.83 -9.51 -2.65
C LYS A 58 6.06 -8.85 -3.30
N ALA A 59 6.96 -9.63 -3.90
CA ALA A 59 8.17 -9.11 -4.54
C ALA A 59 7.91 -8.39 -5.88
N GLU A 60 6.72 -8.54 -6.48
CA GLU A 60 6.37 -7.92 -7.76
C GLU A 60 5.64 -6.59 -7.54
N LYS A 61 6.26 -5.48 -7.97
CA LYS A 61 5.72 -4.11 -7.78
C LYS A 61 4.31 -3.91 -8.36
N GLU A 62 3.97 -4.64 -9.42
CA GLU A 62 2.63 -4.59 -10.05
C GLU A 62 1.55 -5.27 -9.21
N GLN A 63 1.94 -6.17 -8.31
CA GLN A 63 1.04 -6.93 -7.44
C GLN A 63 1.02 -6.37 -6.02
N PHE A 64 2.10 -5.69 -5.63
CA PHE A 64 2.30 -5.11 -4.32
C PHE A 64 3.00 -3.75 -4.42
N SER A 65 2.40 -2.70 -3.86
CA SER A 65 3.07 -1.42 -3.66
C SER A 65 2.69 -0.78 -2.34
N LEU A 66 3.68 -0.22 -1.67
CA LEU A 66 3.52 0.55 -0.44
C LEU A 66 4.03 1.97 -0.73
N ASN A 67 3.12 2.94 -0.74
CA ASN A 67 3.42 4.35 -0.88
C ASN A 67 3.24 5.01 0.48
N ILE A 68 4.25 5.75 0.93
CA ILE A 68 4.20 6.50 2.20
C ILE A 68 4.53 7.95 1.88
N LYS A 69 3.77 8.88 2.43
CA LYS A 69 4.04 10.32 2.33
C LYS A 69 3.78 11.02 3.65
N GLU A 70 4.37 12.18 3.78
CA GLU A 70 4.06 13.11 4.87
C GLU A 70 2.66 13.68 4.68
N VAL A 71 1.95 13.93 5.77
CA VAL A 71 0.70 14.68 5.71
C VAL A 71 1.01 16.16 5.47
N ASP A 72 0.58 16.68 4.34
CA ASP A 72 0.61 18.12 4.06
C ASP A 72 -0.74 18.55 3.45
N LEU A 73 -1.52 19.27 4.25
CA LEU A 73 -2.86 19.74 3.86
C LEU A 73 -2.81 20.93 2.88
N LYS A 74 -1.64 21.57 2.70
CA LYS A 74 -1.47 22.73 1.81
C LYS A 74 -0.94 22.35 0.44
N ASN A 75 -0.25 21.22 0.35
CA ASN A 75 0.30 20.71 -0.91
C ASN A 75 -0.62 19.62 -1.48
N SER A 76 -1.16 19.84 -2.68
CA SER A 76 -2.05 18.89 -3.36
C SER A 76 -1.42 17.52 -3.59
N ASP A 77 -0.09 17.44 -3.76
CA ASP A 77 0.61 16.18 -4.06
C ASP A 77 0.85 15.32 -2.80
N SER A 78 0.69 15.92 -1.62
CA SER A 78 0.88 15.29 -0.31
C SER A 78 -0.36 15.37 0.58
N THR A 79 -1.49 15.82 -0.01
CA THR A 79 -2.78 15.77 0.64
C THR A 79 -3.16 14.30 0.86
N PRO A 80 -3.49 13.90 2.09
CA PRO A 80 -3.88 12.53 2.40
C PRO A 80 -5.14 12.15 1.61
N PRO A 81 -5.22 10.91 1.08
CA PRO A 81 -6.43 10.41 0.43
C PRO A 81 -7.65 10.41 1.37
N GLU A 82 -8.84 10.43 0.77
CA GLU A 82 -10.10 10.37 1.50
C GLU A 82 -10.17 9.11 2.38
N GLY A 83 -10.74 9.25 3.59
CA GLY A 83 -10.92 8.15 4.54
C GLY A 83 -9.89 8.07 5.66
N ILE A 84 -8.81 8.87 5.62
CA ILE A 84 -7.81 8.95 6.72
C ILE A 84 -8.35 9.71 7.94
N GLY A 85 -9.23 10.68 7.72
CA GLY A 85 -9.79 11.50 8.79
C GLY A 85 -11.05 12.24 8.36
N VAL A 86 -11.60 13.04 9.27
CA VAL A 86 -12.77 13.89 9.04
C VAL A 86 -12.31 15.34 9.00
N TRP A 87 -12.71 16.06 7.96
CA TRP A 87 -12.48 17.50 7.86
C TRP A 87 -13.40 18.24 8.82
N GLU A 88 -12.80 18.92 9.80
CA GLU A 88 -13.52 19.75 10.76
C GLU A 88 -13.09 21.20 10.63
N GLU A 89 -14.07 22.11 10.58
CA GLU A 89 -13.82 23.54 10.68
C GLU A 89 -13.46 23.87 12.13
N ARG A 90 -12.24 24.35 12.37
CA ARG A 90 -11.78 24.82 13.68
C ARG A 90 -11.59 26.32 13.66
N ILE A 91 -12.13 26.96 14.69
CA ILE A 91 -11.80 28.34 15.02
C ILE A 91 -10.54 28.29 15.87
N PRO A 92 -9.43 28.93 15.46
CA PRO A 92 -8.20 28.91 16.24
C PRO A 92 -8.47 29.43 17.66
N LYS A 93 -8.19 28.60 18.67
CA LYS A 93 -8.23 29.00 20.08
C LYS A 93 -7.03 29.90 20.36
N GLY A 94 -7.16 31.17 19.98
CA GLY A 94 -6.15 32.22 20.19
C GLY A 94 -6.71 33.64 20.07
N THR A 95 -7.94 33.82 19.59
CA THR A 95 -8.56 35.15 19.42
C THR A 95 -9.66 35.43 20.44
N THR A 96 -9.47 35.04 21.71
CA THR A 96 -10.25 35.62 22.81
C THR A 96 -9.35 36.14 23.93
N ALA A 97 -9.40 37.48 24.05
CA ALA A 97 -9.05 38.33 25.19
C ALA A 97 -7.57 38.70 25.41
N ALA A 98 -7.14 39.85 24.83
CA ALA A 98 -7.02 41.13 25.54
C ALA A 98 -5.96 42.07 24.90
N ALA A 99 -6.42 43.00 24.05
CA ALA A 99 -5.78 44.31 23.92
C ALA A 99 -6.89 45.33 23.70
N PRO A 100 -7.11 46.31 24.59
CA PRO A 100 -8.00 47.44 24.31
C PRO A 100 -7.25 48.38 23.36
N SER A 101 -7.13 47.99 22.09
CA SER A 101 -6.66 48.90 21.04
C SER A 101 -7.86 49.66 20.51
N SER A 102 -7.92 50.93 20.88
CA SER A 102 -8.84 51.93 20.36
C SER A 102 -8.66 52.08 18.85
N SER A 103 -9.37 51.28 18.06
CA SER A 103 -9.40 51.41 16.60
C SER A 103 -10.83 51.23 16.09
N ARG A 104 -11.31 52.29 15.44
CA ARG A 104 -12.64 52.46 14.87
C ARG A 104 -12.92 51.39 13.80
N LEU A 105 -14.17 50.92 13.74
CA LEU A 105 -14.77 50.10 12.66
C LEU A 105 -13.83 49.01 12.07
N GLY A 106 -13.86 47.80 12.63
CA GLY A 106 -13.12 46.67 12.06
C GLY A 106 -13.85 45.36 12.31
N TYR A 107 -14.36 44.76 11.23
CA TYR A 107 -14.86 43.40 11.19
C TYR A 107 -13.77 42.46 11.75
N VAL A 108 -13.97 41.89 12.94
CA VAL A 108 -13.12 40.79 13.43
C VAL A 108 -13.60 39.54 12.70
N GLY A 109 -13.07 39.33 11.50
CA GLY A 109 -13.27 38.08 10.78
C GLY A 109 -12.60 36.96 11.55
N THR A 110 -13.40 36.12 12.23
CA THR A 110 -12.94 34.82 12.71
C THR A 110 -12.48 34.04 11.48
N GLN A 111 -11.17 33.91 11.29
CA GLN A 111 -10.64 33.04 10.24
C GLN A 111 -10.82 31.60 10.73
N SER A 112 -11.83 30.93 10.20
CA SER A 112 -11.98 29.49 10.34
C SER A 112 -10.89 28.77 9.54
N GLU A 113 -10.25 27.78 10.14
CA GLU A 113 -9.26 26.91 9.50
C GLU A 113 -9.82 25.48 9.41
N TRP A 114 -9.72 24.85 8.25
CA TRP A 114 -10.08 23.45 8.08
C TRP A 114 -8.94 22.56 8.55
N ALA A 115 -9.22 21.65 9.48
CA ALA A 115 -8.27 20.69 10.00
C ALA A 115 -8.74 19.26 9.71
N LEU A 116 -7.82 18.37 9.37
CA LEU A 116 -8.09 16.94 9.29
C LEU A 116 -7.96 16.34 10.69
N VAL A 117 -9.00 15.63 11.14
CA VAL A 117 -9.10 15.10 12.51
C VAL A 117 -9.30 13.60 12.48
N ASP A 118 -8.56 12.87 13.31
CA ASP A 118 -8.79 11.44 13.51
C ASP A 118 -10.16 11.21 14.17
N PRO A 119 -11.08 10.45 13.55
CA PRO A 119 -12.38 10.16 14.13
C PRO A 119 -12.31 9.44 15.50
N MET A 120 -11.26 8.67 15.77
CA MET A 120 -11.11 7.88 16.99
C MET A 120 -10.48 8.67 18.14
N THR A 121 -9.35 9.33 17.93
CA THR A 121 -8.62 10.06 18.99
C THR A 121 -9.00 11.54 19.10
N LYS A 122 -9.63 12.12 18.07
CA LYS A 122 -9.89 13.56 17.94
C LYS A 122 -8.64 14.44 17.85
N GLU A 123 -7.48 13.81 17.67
CA GLU A 123 -6.23 14.51 17.40
C GLU A 123 -6.22 15.08 15.98
N THR A 124 -5.49 16.17 15.80
CA THR A 124 -5.34 16.81 14.50
C THR A 124 -4.21 16.14 13.74
N ILE A 125 -4.52 15.59 12.58
CA ILE A 125 -3.55 14.94 11.69
C ILE A 125 -2.90 16.05 10.86
N ASN A 126 -1.66 16.46 11.21
CA ASN A 126 -1.04 17.62 10.57
C ASN A 126 0.49 17.71 10.73
N LYS A 127 1.10 18.52 9.86
CA LYS A 127 2.45 19.04 10.00
C LYS A 127 2.41 20.35 10.81
N VAL A 128 3.14 20.42 11.92
CA VAL A 128 3.10 21.59 12.83
C VAL A 128 4.27 22.54 12.51
N PRO A 129 4.04 23.86 12.34
CA PRO A 129 5.13 24.81 12.13
C PRO A 129 6.03 24.87 13.36
N VAL A 130 7.36 24.79 13.16
CA VAL A 130 8.31 24.95 14.25
C VAL A 130 8.34 26.44 14.63
N LEU A 131 8.02 26.74 15.88
CA LEU A 131 8.07 28.10 16.42
C LEU A 131 9.40 28.34 17.14
N SER A 132 9.97 29.53 16.94
CA SER A 132 11.13 30.03 17.67
C SER A 132 10.73 30.38 19.11
N GLU A 133 11.71 30.64 19.98
CA GLU A 133 11.48 31.07 21.38
C GLU A 133 10.58 32.32 21.48
N ASP A 134 10.59 33.17 20.46
CA ASP A 134 9.73 34.37 20.34
C ASP A 134 8.31 34.08 19.80
N GLY A 135 7.93 32.81 19.63
CA GLY A 135 6.64 32.41 19.05
C GLY A 135 6.49 32.67 17.54
N LYS A 136 7.58 33.08 16.86
CA LYS A 136 7.61 33.29 15.40
C LYS A 136 8.00 32.01 14.68
N GLN A 137 7.39 31.74 13.53
CA GLN A 137 7.74 30.58 12.71
C GLN A 137 9.21 30.62 12.31
N VAL A 138 9.94 29.53 12.60
CA VAL A 138 11.33 29.37 12.22
C VAL A 138 11.41 29.27 10.70
N LEU A 139 12.26 30.10 10.11
CA LEU A 139 12.54 30.11 8.69
C LEU A 139 13.97 29.59 8.47
N HIS A 140 14.14 28.57 7.63
CA HIS A 140 15.44 28.12 7.16
C HIS A 140 15.60 28.53 5.70
N GLN A 141 16.59 29.36 5.39
CA GLN A 141 16.79 29.91 4.04
C GLN A 141 15.56 30.64 3.47
N GLY A 142 14.76 31.28 4.34
CA GLY A 142 13.53 31.97 3.94
C GLY A 142 12.32 31.06 3.73
N LEU A 143 12.47 29.74 3.93
CA LEU A 143 11.37 28.79 3.88
C LEU A 143 10.91 28.39 5.30
N PRO A 144 9.60 28.31 5.55
CA PRO A 144 9.08 27.89 6.85
C PRO A 144 9.49 26.45 7.18
N VAL A 145 10.02 26.25 8.38
CA VAL A 145 10.34 24.92 8.91
C VAL A 145 9.10 24.37 9.60
N PHE A 146 8.76 23.13 9.28
CA PHE A 146 7.68 22.41 9.95
C PHE A 146 8.19 21.07 10.46
N GLN A 147 7.65 20.64 11.59
CA GLN A 147 7.81 19.32 12.15
C GLN A 147 6.72 18.40 11.56
N VAL A 148 7.15 17.31 10.94
CA VAL A 148 6.25 16.26 10.46
C VAL A 148 5.88 15.40 11.64
N ASN A 149 4.60 15.38 12.00
CA ASN A 149 4.10 14.50 13.06
C ASN A 149 3.47 13.24 12.47
N ASP A 150 2.79 13.38 11.33
CA ASP A 150 1.98 12.31 10.77
C ASP A 150 2.39 11.97 9.35
N HIS A 151 2.33 10.67 9.06
CA HIS A 151 2.52 10.11 7.74
C HIS A 151 1.26 9.35 7.32
N TRP A 152 0.90 9.45 6.05
CA TRP A 152 -0.11 8.58 5.46
C TRP A 152 0.54 7.53 4.58
N PHE A 153 -0.13 6.40 4.45
CA PHE A 153 0.30 5.32 3.58
C PHE A 153 -0.86 4.75 2.77
N GLU A 154 -0.52 4.28 1.58
CA GLU A 154 -1.38 3.54 0.68
C GLU A 154 -0.70 2.23 0.34
N LEU A 155 -1.35 1.13 0.71
CA LEU A 155 -0.91 -0.22 0.47
C LEU A 155 -1.82 -0.87 -0.56
N ASN A 156 -1.29 -1.08 -1.76
CA ASN A 156 -1.96 -1.81 -2.82
C ASN A 156 -1.42 -3.23 -2.86
N LEU A 157 -2.30 -4.23 -2.77
CA LEU A 157 -1.92 -5.62 -2.79
C LEU A 157 -3.00 -6.52 -3.41
N LYS A 158 -2.63 -7.78 -3.66
CA LYS A 158 -3.56 -8.83 -4.09
C LYS A 158 -3.43 -10.03 -3.18
N PHE A 159 -4.55 -10.71 -2.96
CA PHE A 159 -4.60 -12.00 -2.33
C PHE A 159 -4.96 -13.06 -3.36
N GLU A 160 -4.28 -14.20 -3.30
CA GLU A 160 -4.70 -15.44 -3.91
C GLU A 160 -5.73 -16.10 -2.99
N TRP A 161 -6.85 -16.52 -3.56
CA TRP A 161 -7.86 -17.29 -2.85
C TRP A 161 -7.67 -18.77 -3.19
N THR A 162 -7.10 -19.51 -2.25
CA THR A 162 -6.65 -20.91 -2.44
C THR A 162 -7.82 -21.89 -2.63
N GLU A 163 -8.96 -21.61 -2.00
CA GLU A 163 -10.17 -22.43 -2.03
C GLU A 163 -11.32 -21.76 -2.82
N ALA A 164 -11.00 -20.97 -3.85
CA ALA A 164 -12.02 -20.29 -4.63
C ALA A 164 -12.98 -21.30 -5.30
N PRO A 165 -14.31 -21.14 -5.16
CA PRO A 165 -15.27 -22.01 -5.82
C PRO A 165 -15.15 -21.89 -7.35
N GLU A 166 -15.35 -22.99 -8.07
CA GLU A 166 -15.32 -22.96 -9.54
C GLU A 166 -16.36 -21.95 -10.06
N PRO A 167 -15.97 -21.03 -10.96
CA PRO A 167 -16.91 -20.09 -11.53
C PRO A 167 -18.01 -20.85 -12.28
N PRO A 168 -19.27 -20.40 -12.21
CA PRO A 168 -20.36 -21.06 -12.93
C PRO A 168 -20.01 -21.13 -14.42
N LYS A 169 -20.13 -22.33 -15.01
CA LYS A 169 -19.88 -22.53 -16.45
C LYS A 169 -20.77 -21.59 -17.24
N GLN A 170 -20.17 -20.53 -17.79
CA GLN A 170 -20.87 -19.63 -18.70
C GLN A 170 -21.20 -20.40 -19.97
N THR A 171 -22.46 -20.78 -20.16
CA THR A 171 -22.95 -21.27 -21.44
C THR A 171 -22.99 -20.09 -22.39
N VAL A 172 -21.92 -19.92 -23.18
CA VAL A 172 -21.93 -18.98 -24.30
C VAL A 172 -22.84 -19.56 -25.37
N THR A 173 -24.12 -19.20 -25.32
CA THR A 173 -25.05 -19.45 -26.42
C THR A 173 -24.75 -18.44 -27.51
N SER A 174 -23.87 -18.81 -28.45
CA SER A 174 -23.73 -18.07 -29.71
C SER A 174 -25.10 -18.01 -30.41
N PRO A 175 -25.55 -16.85 -30.90
CA PRO A 175 -26.78 -16.74 -31.70
C PRO A 175 -26.66 -17.45 -33.06
N TYR A 176 -25.45 -17.81 -33.47
CA TYR A 176 -25.21 -18.73 -34.58
C TYR A 176 -24.95 -20.12 -34.01
N GLY A 177 -25.94 -21.00 -34.20
CA GLY A 177 -26.03 -22.34 -33.62
C GLY A 177 -24.88 -23.26 -33.98
N SER A 178 -23.78 -23.17 -33.23
CA SER A 178 -22.73 -24.17 -33.19
C SER A 178 -22.31 -24.33 -31.73
N ARG A 179 -22.59 -25.50 -31.16
CA ARG A 179 -22.06 -25.91 -29.86
C ARG A 179 -20.54 -26.04 -30.01
N LEU A 180 -19.79 -25.05 -29.55
CA LEU A 180 -18.36 -25.22 -29.28
C LEU A 180 -18.23 -25.76 -27.85
N THR A 181 -17.72 -26.98 -27.72
CA THR A 181 -17.23 -27.49 -26.44
C THR A 181 -16.09 -26.60 -25.96
N PRO A 182 -16.06 -26.18 -24.68
CA PRO A 182 -14.96 -25.39 -24.15
C PRO A 182 -13.67 -26.23 -24.16
N THR A 183 -12.66 -25.80 -24.91
CA THR A 183 -11.30 -26.28 -24.76
C THR A 183 -10.71 -25.64 -23.50
N THR A 184 -10.42 -26.46 -22.50
CA THR A 184 -9.62 -26.11 -21.34
C THR A 184 -8.23 -25.63 -21.79
N PRO A 185 -7.69 -24.50 -21.30
CA PRO A 185 -6.28 -24.18 -21.49
C PRO A 185 -5.44 -25.18 -20.70
N GLY A 186 -4.78 -26.09 -21.41
CA GLY A 186 -3.99 -27.17 -20.83
C GLY A 186 -2.68 -26.70 -20.21
N THR A 187 -2.46 -27.08 -18.95
CA THR A 187 -1.14 -27.30 -18.36
C THR A 187 -0.43 -28.39 -19.16
N SER A 188 0.67 -28.06 -19.83
CA SER A 188 1.47 -29.00 -20.61
C SER A 188 2.47 -29.76 -19.73
N THR A 189 2.19 -31.03 -19.44
CA THR A 189 3.20 -32.02 -19.04
C THR A 189 3.79 -32.69 -20.29
N PRO A 190 5.12 -32.79 -20.45
CA PRO A 190 5.71 -33.54 -21.55
C PRO A 190 5.80 -35.02 -21.15
N THR A 191 5.26 -35.92 -21.98
CA THR A 191 5.50 -37.35 -21.86
C THR A 191 5.78 -37.93 -23.25
N THR A 192 7.00 -38.45 -23.37
CA THR A 192 7.57 -39.31 -24.42
C THR A 192 6.62 -40.47 -24.77
N THR A 193 6.49 -40.96 -26.02
CA THR A 193 7.45 -41.76 -26.82
C THR A 193 6.74 -42.16 -28.17
N PRO A 194 7.30 -43.01 -29.07
CA PRO A 194 7.82 -42.66 -30.39
C PRO A 194 6.97 -43.16 -31.59
N SER A 195 7.40 -42.86 -32.81
CA SER A 195 6.98 -43.61 -34.00
C SER A 195 8.11 -43.75 -35.04
N PRO A 196 8.13 -44.87 -35.80
CA PRO A 196 9.30 -45.33 -36.54
C PRO A 196 9.23 -44.99 -38.03
N SER A 197 10.39 -44.76 -38.66
CA SER A 197 10.57 -45.13 -40.07
C SER A 197 12.04 -45.33 -40.42
N SER A 198 12.28 -46.51 -41.00
CA SER A 198 13.43 -46.95 -41.79
C SER A 198 13.78 -45.94 -42.88
N GLY A 199 15.01 -45.75 -43.38
CA GLY A 199 16.30 -46.40 -43.17
C GLY A 199 17.29 -45.90 -44.23
N SER A 200 18.50 -46.46 -44.23
CA SER A 200 19.52 -46.47 -45.30
C SER A 200 20.75 -45.55 -45.15
N SER A 201 21.81 -46.18 -44.64
CA SER A 201 23.19 -46.27 -45.17
C SER A 201 24.07 -45.03 -45.27
N GLY A 202 25.13 -45.01 -44.43
CA GLY A 202 26.32 -44.19 -44.62
C GLY A 202 27.44 -44.54 -43.63
N ARG A 203 28.14 -45.66 -43.86
CA ARG A 203 29.39 -46.03 -43.17
C ARG A 203 30.42 -44.90 -43.25
N ARG A 204 31.09 -44.57 -42.14
CA ARG A 204 32.54 -44.31 -42.06
C ARG A 204 33.00 -44.32 -40.60
N SER A 205 34.09 -45.05 -40.38
CA SER A 205 34.71 -45.44 -39.11
C SER A 205 35.29 -44.27 -38.31
N ALA A 206 35.27 -44.40 -36.99
CA ALA A 206 36.14 -43.68 -36.07
C ALA A 206 37.52 -44.35 -35.98
N PRO A 207 38.57 -43.64 -35.57
CA PRO A 207 39.66 -44.24 -34.84
C PRO A 207 39.44 -44.11 -33.32
N ASP A 208 39.89 -45.20 -32.71
CA ASP A 208 40.09 -45.55 -31.32
C ASP A 208 41.01 -44.56 -30.59
N LEU A 209 40.76 -44.30 -29.31
CA LEU A 209 41.75 -43.75 -28.39
C LEU A 209 41.34 -44.11 -26.95
N ASP A 210 41.89 -45.24 -26.52
CA ASP A 210 42.14 -45.62 -25.13
C ASP A 210 43.20 -44.68 -24.48
N MET A 211 43.10 -44.60 -23.15
CA MET A 211 43.92 -43.90 -22.13
C MET A 211 43.45 -42.52 -21.67
#